data_AF-A0A9X2ALP5-F1
#
_entry.id   AF-A0A9X2ALP5-F1
#
_cell.length_a   1.000
_cell.length_b   1.000
_cell.length_c   1.000
_cell.angle_alpha   90.00
_cell.angle_beta   90.00
_cell.angle_gamma   90.00
#
_symmetry.space_group_name_H-M   'P 1'
#
loop_
_entity.id
_entity.type
_entity.pdbx_description
1 polymer ?
#
loop_
_entity_poly.entity_id
_entity_poly.type
_entity_poly.pdbx_seq_one_letter_code
_entity_poly.pdbx_strand_id
1 'polypeptide(L)'
;MKKLSFLLICLFNISLLSAQEQYGTGLKFDETLYEEIPQSVPLVTRSFAAMPSSFSLKGYAPTPGNQGSQGSCVGWASAYGARTIANAVKNNWKYNTTKINQNTFSPSFVYNLIKVNEKCQGAYIENAMKVMNNYGSAKLTDFPYDYRNCVNNPTNYVYSKAKNHKIQTFERLAKWNNPYNLTDKVKKAISNKNPVVIGLFRFSSLKTDVNNVWIPSTGTYGHAMVVVGYDNNKSGGSFEVMNSWGTKFGKNGFFWIKYSDFERQVKTAYVLVDKTDEIEDNNDNNNNNNNNNNNNNNNNNNNNNYTYNNKLGGELTLKLGDGNNMPIKLADGATRNFNIVKATKTTYKVNKTYTSGTQFRIYLNTKQRGYVYLIGYGSSDKSVNKLYPFGGFSDFFNYTNSEIALPNEDYFIEFDNNPGRDILCVLYSKEKLNIDDIISKAKYGSGDFVSRVKKALSTKMFKGTDLKFNKDKIAFSATSKSPSAKVVPIFIEMNHQ
;
A
#
# COMPACT_ATOMS: atom_id res chain seq x y z
N MET A 1 -40.13 -80.77 -8.20
CA MET A 1 -38.67 -80.67 -8.46
C MET A 1 -38.38 -79.28 -9.02
N LYS A 2 -37.51 -78.54 -8.34
CA LYS A 2 -37.11 -77.15 -8.64
C LYS A 2 -36.15 -77.10 -9.84
N LYS A 3 -36.32 -76.14 -10.76
CA LYS A 3 -35.27 -75.59 -11.66
C LYS A 3 -35.63 -74.11 -11.87
N LEU A 4 -35.21 -73.21 -10.98
CA LEU A 4 -33.93 -72.50 -10.90
C LEU A 4 -33.67 -71.58 -12.12
N SER A 5 -33.81 -70.29 -11.82
CA SER A 5 -33.63 -69.08 -12.62
C SER A 5 -32.22 -68.89 -13.21
N PHE A 6 -32.11 -68.11 -14.28
CA PHE A 6 -31.05 -67.10 -14.42
C PHE A 6 -31.56 -65.92 -15.25
N LEU A 7 -31.86 -64.82 -14.55
CA LEU A 7 -32.13 -63.50 -15.13
C LEU A 7 -30.79 -62.75 -15.15
N LEU A 8 -30.29 -62.42 -16.33
CA LEU A 8 -29.04 -61.68 -16.51
C LEU A 8 -29.30 -60.19 -16.25
N ILE A 9 -29.00 -59.70 -15.05
CA ILE A 9 -29.03 -58.27 -14.72
C ILE A 9 -27.65 -57.69 -15.06
N CYS A 10 -27.57 -56.93 -16.14
CA CYS A 10 -26.41 -56.09 -16.45
C CYS A 10 -26.37 -54.89 -15.49
N LEU A 11 -25.59 -55.01 -14.41
CA LEU A 11 -25.20 -53.89 -13.55
C LEU A 11 -24.13 -53.05 -14.27
N PHE A 12 -24.55 -51.96 -14.91
CA PHE A 12 -23.64 -50.88 -15.30
C PHE A 12 -23.19 -50.13 -14.04
N ASN A 13 -22.05 -50.54 -13.47
CA ASN A 13 -21.33 -49.75 -12.48
C ASN A 13 -20.72 -48.53 -13.18
N ILE A 14 -21.45 -47.40 -13.18
CA ILE A 14 -20.85 -46.09 -13.45
C ILE A 14 -20.09 -45.70 -12.19
N SER A 15 -18.83 -46.10 -12.11
CA SER A 15 -17.88 -45.52 -11.17
C SER A 15 -17.65 -44.07 -11.58
N LEU A 16 -18.35 -43.15 -10.90
CA LEU A 16 -18.02 -41.74 -10.87
C LEU A 16 -16.61 -41.59 -10.26
N LEU A 17 -15.58 -41.71 -11.10
CA LEU A 17 -14.25 -41.21 -10.81
C LEU A 17 -14.37 -39.70 -10.64
N SER A 18 -14.58 -39.27 -9.40
CA SER A 18 -14.24 -37.91 -9.00
C SER A 18 -12.73 -37.80 -9.14
N ALA A 19 -12.25 -37.28 -10.26
CA ALA A 19 -10.87 -36.86 -10.41
C ALA A 19 -10.59 -35.86 -9.26
N GLN A 20 -9.81 -36.29 -8.28
CA GLN A 20 -9.40 -35.44 -7.19
C GLN A 20 -8.52 -34.35 -7.82
N GLU A 21 -9.05 -33.13 -7.97
CA GLU A 21 -8.32 -31.99 -8.53
C GLU A 21 -7.05 -31.80 -7.67
N GLN A 22 -5.89 -32.15 -8.22
CA GLN A 22 -4.61 -31.99 -7.53
C GLN A 22 -4.19 -30.53 -7.63
N TYR A 23 -4.41 -29.78 -6.56
CA TYR A 23 -4.04 -28.37 -6.50
C TYR A 23 -2.59 -28.19 -6.11
N GLY A 24 -1.87 -27.37 -6.88
CA GLY A 24 -0.48 -27.02 -6.63
C GLY A 24 -0.32 -26.02 -5.49
N THR A 25 0.81 -26.12 -4.80
CA THR A 25 1.34 -25.07 -3.92
C THR A 25 2.78 -24.77 -4.33
N GLY A 26 3.30 -23.60 -4.01
CA GLY A 26 4.62 -23.20 -4.51
C GLY A 26 5.21 -21.94 -3.86
N LEU A 27 4.62 -21.44 -2.78
CA LEU A 27 5.24 -20.31 -2.11
C LEU A 27 6.50 -20.77 -1.38
N LYS A 28 7.61 -20.09 -1.66
CA LYS A 28 8.86 -20.19 -0.91
C LYS A 28 8.96 -18.99 0.04
N PHE A 29 9.70 -19.17 1.13
CA PHE A 29 9.87 -18.17 2.17
C PHE A 29 11.37 -17.92 2.39
N ASP A 30 11.75 -16.65 2.46
CA ASP A 30 13.12 -16.22 2.71
C ASP A 30 13.09 -14.95 3.56
N GLU A 31 13.76 -14.98 4.71
CA GLU A 31 13.76 -13.89 5.68
C GLU A 31 14.46 -12.63 5.12
N THR A 32 15.58 -12.82 4.43
CA THR A 32 16.37 -11.73 3.86
C THR A 32 15.56 -11.01 2.79
N LEU A 33 14.96 -11.76 1.85
CA LEU A 33 14.10 -11.17 0.82
C LEU A 33 12.91 -10.44 1.44
N TYR A 34 12.31 -10.98 2.50
CA TYR A 34 11.18 -10.32 3.17
C TYR A 34 11.60 -9.00 3.82
N GLU A 35 12.67 -9.00 4.59
CA GLU A 35 13.14 -7.82 5.35
C GLU A 35 13.74 -6.73 4.44
N GLU A 36 14.17 -7.05 3.22
CA GLU A 36 14.52 -6.07 2.18
C GLU A 36 13.34 -5.17 1.78
N ILE A 37 12.10 -5.65 1.91
CA ILE A 37 10.92 -4.88 1.52
C ILE A 37 10.66 -3.82 2.59
N PRO A 38 10.44 -2.54 2.23
CA PRO A 38 10.08 -1.51 3.20
C PRO A 38 8.84 -1.90 4.00
N GLN A 39 8.92 -1.74 5.32
CA GLN A 39 7.77 -1.96 6.19
C GLN A 39 6.81 -0.78 6.08
N SER A 40 5.51 -1.07 5.99
CA SER A 40 4.48 -0.02 6.04
C SER A 40 4.65 0.83 7.28
N VAL A 41 4.31 2.12 7.16
CA VAL A 41 4.48 3.07 8.27
C VAL A 41 3.81 2.58 9.56
N PRO A 42 4.42 2.83 10.72
CA PRO A 42 3.80 2.55 12.01
C PRO A 42 2.66 3.54 12.22
N LEU A 43 1.44 3.00 12.24
CA LEU A 43 0.24 3.77 12.55
C LEU A 43 0.08 3.88 14.06
N VAL A 44 -0.37 5.05 14.52
CA VAL A 44 -0.70 5.23 15.93
C VAL A 44 -1.88 4.37 16.34
N THR A 45 -1.91 3.91 17.59
CA THR A 45 -2.99 3.05 18.14
C THR A 45 -4.41 3.56 17.82
N ARG A 46 -4.65 4.87 17.94
CA ARG A 46 -5.94 5.49 17.60
C ARG A 46 -6.37 5.36 16.13
N SER A 47 -5.41 5.21 15.21
CA SER A 47 -5.70 5.02 13.78
C SER A 47 -6.33 3.65 13.50
N PHE A 48 -6.26 2.71 14.45
CA PHE A 48 -6.94 1.42 14.39
C PHE A 48 -8.33 1.44 15.04
N ALA A 49 -8.55 2.27 16.07
CA ALA A 49 -9.83 2.38 16.77
C ALA A 49 -10.98 2.89 15.87
N ALA A 50 -10.67 3.65 14.83
CA ALA A 50 -11.65 4.20 13.88
C ALA A 50 -11.99 3.27 12.70
N MET A 51 -11.55 2.00 12.72
CA MET A 51 -11.84 1.06 11.62
C MET A 51 -13.26 0.48 11.74
N PRO A 52 -13.98 0.26 10.63
CA PRO A 52 -15.27 -0.41 10.68
C PRO A 52 -15.10 -1.85 11.19
N SER A 53 -16.14 -2.42 11.81
CA SER A 53 -16.12 -3.80 12.33
C SER A 53 -15.98 -4.87 11.23
N SER A 54 -16.31 -4.52 9.99
CA SER A 54 -16.11 -5.34 8.80
C SER A 54 -15.86 -4.47 7.57
N PHE A 55 -15.08 -4.97 6.61
CA PHE A 55 -14.91 -4.36 5.30
C PHE A 55 -14.62 -5.43 4.25
N SER A 56 -15.12 -5.30 3.03
CA SER A 56 -14.87 -6.28 1.96
C SER A 56 -14.61 -5.64 0.61
N LEU A 57 -13.50 -6.09 0.01
CA LEU A 57 -13.08 -5.88 -1.37
C LEU A 57 -13.52 -7.00 -2.31
N LYS A 58 -14.26 -8.01 -1.82
CA LYS A 58 -14.75 -9.12 -2.65
C LYS A 58 -15.56 -8.66 -3.87
N GLY A 59 -16.31 -7.56 -3.74
CA GLY A 59 -17.03 -6.96 -4.87
C GLY A 59 -16.13 -6.46 -6.00
N TYR A 60 -14.84 -6.27 -5.76
CA TYR A 60 -13.83 -5.89 -6.76
C TYR A 60 -12.97 -7.09 -7.21
N ALA A 61 -13.16 -8.27 -6.62
CA ALA A 61 -12.38 -9.45 -6.96
C ALA A 61 -12.83 -10.04 -8.30
N PRO A 62 -11.88 -10.53 -9.12
CA PRO A 62 -12.24 -11.35 -10.27
C PRO A 62 -12.85 -12.67 -9.78
N THR A 63 -13.53 -13.37 -10.69
CA THR A 63 -13.94 -14.75 -10.44
C THR A 63 -12.71 -15.59 -10.09
N PRO A 64 -12.66 -16.34 -8.97
CA PRO A 64 -11.47 -17.12 -8.63
C PRO A 64 -11.06 -18.10 -9.73
N GLY A 65 -9.84 -17.92 -10.25
CA GLY A 65 -9.26 -18.80 -11.26
C GLY A 65 -8.60 -20.03 -10.64
N ASN A 66 -8.08 -20.91 -11.50
CA ASN A 66 -7.53 -22.20 -11.10
C ASN A 66 -6.09 -22.35 -11.60
N GLN A 67 -5.15 -22.49 -10.67
CA GLN A 67 -3.74 -22.72 -10.98
C GLN A 67 -3.43 -24.15 -11.45
N GLY A 68 -4.35 -25.09 -11.24
CA GLY A 68 -4.11 -26.52 -11.47
C GLY A 68 -3.02 -27.07 -10.55
N SER A 69 -2.21 -27.99 -11.06
CA SER A 69 -1.13 -28.63 -10.29
C SER A 69 0.18 -27.81 -10.25
N GLN A 70 0.27 -26.69 -10.98
CA GLN A 70 1.47 -25.86 -11.04
C GLN A 70 1.72 -25.14 -9.71
N GLY A 71 2.98 -25.02 -9.29
CA GLY A 71 3.40 -24.26 -8.11
C GLY A 71 3.36 -22.74 -8.32
N SER A 72 2.30 -22.20 -8.92
CA SER A 72 2.20 -20.81 -9.39
C SER A 72 1.32 -19.90 -8.54
N CYS A 73 0.94 -20.34 -7.33
CA CYS A 73 0.10 -19.59 -6.40
C CYS A 73 0.57 -18.14 -6.20
N VAL A 74 1.88 -17.87 -6.25
CA VAL A 74 2.44 -16.53 -6.13
C VAL A 74 2.00 -15.59 -7.26
N GLY A 75 2.02 -16.06 -8.51
CA GLY A 75 1.53 -15.29 -9.66
C GLY A 75 0.02 -15.08 -9.61
N TRP A 76 -0.72 -16.10 -9.18
CA TRP A 76 -2.17 -16.04 -9.00
C TRP A 76 -2.59 -15.07 -7.90
N ALA A 77 -1.99 -15.14 -6.71
CA ALA A 77 -2.31 -14.23 -5.63
C ALA A 77 -1.91 -12.79 -5.98
N SER A 78 -0.71 -12.59 -6.52
CA SER A 78 -0.16 -11.25 -6.74
C SER A 78 -0.77 -10.56 -7.96
N ALA A 79 -0.68 -11.18 -9.14
CA ALA A 79 -1.15 -10.56 -10.39
C ALA A 79 -2.64 -10.79 -10.60
N TYR A 80 -3.09 -12.06 -10.62
CA TYR A 80 -4.49 -12.34 -10.94
C TYR A 80 -5.45 -11.79 -9.86
N GLY A 81 -5.16 -12.04 -8.58
CA GLY A 81 -5.97 -11.57 -7.45
C GLY A 81 -5.74 -10.10 -7.12
N ALA A 82 -4.64 -9.80 -6.42
CA ALA A 82 -4.42 -8.49 -5.81
C ALA A 82 -4.31 -7.34 -6.84
N ARG A 83 -3.52 -7.51 -7.90
CA ARG A 83 -3.38 -6.46 -8.94
C ARG A 83 -4.70 -6.19 -9.68
N THR A 84 -5.50 -7.24 -9.96
CA THR A 84 -6.83 -7.07 -10.58
C THR A 84 -7.80 -6.36 -9.63
N ILE A 85 -7.84 -6.76 -8.35
CA ILE A 85 -8.65 -6.09 -7.32
C ILE A 85 -8.29 -4.61 -7.25
N ALA A 86 -6.99 -4.28 -7.18
CA ALA A 86 -6.55 -2.89 -7.08
C ALA A 86 -6.94 -2.07 -8.33
N ASN A 87 -6.86 -2.65 -9.52
CA ASN A 87 -7.33 -2.02 -10.75
C ASN A 87 -8.86 -1.80 -10.75
N ALA A 88 -9.62 -2.78 -10.28
CA ALA A 88 -11.07 -2.67 -10.17
C ALA A 88 -11.49 -1.62 -9.14
N VAL A 89 -10.78 -1.52 -8.02
CA VAL A 89 -10.94 -0.45 -7.02
C VAL A 89 -10.67 0.91 -7.67
N LYS A 90 -9.53 1.06 -8.37
CA LYS A 90 -9.15 2.30 -9.07
C LYS A 90 -10.24 2.78 -10.03
N ASN A 91 -10.82 1.87 -10.81
CA ASN A 91 -11.81 2.19 -11.84
C ASN A 91 -13.27 2.08 -11.34
N ASN A 92 -13.47 1.90 -10.03
CA ASN A 92 -14.78 1.75 -9.39
C ASN A 92 -15.69 0.66 -10.01
N TRP A 93 -15.14 -0.51 -10.34
CA TRP A 93 -15.89 -1.62 -10.94
C TRP A 93 -16.57 -2.54 -9.92
N LYS A 94 -17.01 -2.01 -8.78
CA LYS A 94 -17.61 -2.82 -7.71
C LYS A 94 -18.81 -3.60 -8.25
N TYR A 95 -18.84 -4.90 -8.00
CA TYR A 95 -19.87 -5.87 -8.44
C TYR A 95 -20.04 -5.99 -9.97
N ASN A 96 -19.16 -5.40 -10.77
CA ASN A 96 -19.16 -5.57 -12.22
C ASN A 96 -18.22 -6.72 -12.63
N THR A 97 -18.63 -7.94 -12.32
CA THR A 97 -17.81 -9.15 -12.55
C THR A 97 -17.38 -9.30 -14.01
N THR A 98 -18.25 -8.97 -14.98
CA THR A 98 -17.91 -9.01 -16.41
C THR A 98 -16.75 -8.08 -16.73
N LYS A 99 -16.81 -6.81 -16.29
CA LYS A 99 -15.75 -5.84 -16.54
C LYS A 99 -14.45 -6.21 -15.82
N ILE A 100 -14.54 -6.70 -14.58
CA ILE A 100 -13.40 -7.16 -13.81
C ILE A 100 -12.71 -8.32 -14.53
N ASN A 101 -13.46 -9.35 -14.93
CA ASN A 101 -12.92 -10.54 -15.61
C ASN A 101 -12.29 -10.20 -16.97
N GLN A 102 -12.87 -9.26 -17.73
CA GLN A 102 -12.27 -8.75 -18.98
C GLN A 102 -10.94 -8.00 -18.76
N ASN A 103 -10.63 -7.61 -17.52
CA ASN A 103 -9.46 -6.82 -17.16
C ASN A 103 -8.58 -7.52 -16.11
N THR A 104 -8.64 -8.84 -16.03
CA THR A 104 -7.74 -9.64 -15.18
C THR A 104 -6.30 -9.58 -15.66
N PHE A 105 -5.36 -9.53 -14.73
CA PHE A 105 -3.94 -9.64 -15.03
C PHE A 105 -3.46 -11.08 -15.10
N SER A 106 -2.42 -11.32 -15.91
CA SER A 106 -1.86 -12.64 -16.15
C SER A 106 -1.04 -13.12 -14.95
N PRO A 107 -1.38 -14.27 -14.34
CA PRO A 107 -0.53 -14.91 -13.35
C PRO A 107 0.78 -15.43 -13.96
N SER A 108 0.75 -15.94 -15.21
CA SER A 108 1.96 -16.43 -15.91
C SER A 108 2.94 -15.31 -16.25
N PHE A 109 2.49 -14.11 -16.55
CA PHE A 109 3.40 -13.00 -16.87
C PHE A 109 4.35 -12.73 -15.70
N VAL A 110 3.80 -12.68 -14.49
CA VAL A 110 4.61 -12.48 -13.28
C VAL A 110 5.34 -13.75 -12.90
N TYR A 111 4.64 -14.90 -12.83
CA TYR A 111 5.22 -16.15 -12.36
C TYR A 111 6.42 -16.62 -13.20
N ASN A 112 6.32 -16.56 -14.53
CA ASN A 112 7.38 -17.05 -15.41
C ASN A 112 8.68 -16.25 -15.26
N LEU A 113 8.60 -14.98 -14.82
CA LEU A 113 9.76 -14.12 -14.58
C LEU A 113 10.44 -14.37 -13.23
N ILE A 114 9.76 -15.02 -12.29
CA ILE A 114 10.22 -15.16 -10.89
C ILE A 114 10.32 -16.60 -10.41
N LYS A 115 9.95 -17.56 -11.27
CA LYS A 115 10.00 -18.99 -10.97
C LYS A 115 11.39 -19.38 -10.45
N VAL A 116 11.43 -20.23 -9.43
CA VAL A 116 12.72 -20.70 -8.87
C VAL A 116 13.44 -21.68 -9.79
N ASN A 117 12.70 -22.34 -10.69
CA ASN A 117 13.24 -23.26 -11.69
C ASN A 117 12.24 -23.48 -12.84
N GLU A 118 12.71 -24.11 -13.91
CA GLU A 118 11.91 -24.43 -15.11
C GLU A 118 10.86 -25.53 -14.88
N LYS A 119 10.89 -26.21 -13.73
CA LYS A 119 9.91 -27.22 -13.32
C LYS A 119 8.65 -26.62 -12.67
N CYS A 120 8.53 -25.30 -12.62
CA CYS A 120 7.38 -24.59 -12.08
C CYS A 120 7.07 -24.94 -10.61
N GLN A 121 8.12 -25.07 -9.79
CA GLN A 121 8.04 -25.54 -8.40
C GLN A 121 7.99 -24.42 -7.35
N GLY A 122 7.73 -23.18 -7.77
CA GLY A 122 7.47 -22.10 -6.84
C GLY A 122 8.12 -20.76 -7.17
N ALA A 123 7.86 -19.80 -6.29
CA ALA A 123 8.40 -18.45 -6.33
C ALA A 123 8.30 -17.77 -4.95
N TYR A 124 8.81 -16.55 -4.87
CA TYR A 124 8.75 -15.65 -3.70
C TYR A 124 7.81 -14.48 -3.99
N ILE A 125 6.95 -14.08 -3.03
CA ILE A 125 5.97 -12.98 -3.24
C ILE A 125 6.70 -11.66 -3.48
N GLU A 126 7.84 -11.44 -2.82
CA GLU A 126 8.71 -10.29 -2.96
C GLU A 126 9.10 -10.05 -4.42
N ASN A 127 9.51 -11.11 -5.11
CA ASN A 127 9.91 -11.03 -6.51
C ASN A 127 8.70 -10.69 -7.41
N ALA A 128 7.51 -11.23 -7.10
CA ALA A 128 6.28 -10.86 -7.80
C ALA A 128 5.97 -9.37 -7.65
N MET A 129 6.08 -8.85 -6.43
CA MET A 129 5.86 -7.43 -6.16
C MET A 129 6.89 -6.54 -6.84
N LYS A 130 8.18 -6.91 -6.80
CA LYS A 130 9.27 -6.24 -7.52
C LYS A 130 8.99 -6.21 -9.03
N VAL A 131 8.54 -7.31 -9.63
CA VAL A 131 8.16 -7.36 -11.06
C VAL A 131 6.99 -6.41 -11.36
N MET A 132 5.93 -6.44 -10.55
CA MET A 132 4.76 -5.57 -10.77
C MET A 132 5.09 -4.08 -10.59
N ASN A 133 6.06 -3.73 -9.75
CA ASN A 133 6.50 -2.35 -9.56
C ASN A 133 7.46 -1.89 -10.68
N ASN A 134 8.40 -2.75 -11.10
CA ASN A 134 9.44 -2.41 -12.07
C ASN A 134 8.97 -2.54 -13.53
N TYR A 135 8.22 -3.58 -13.86
CA TYR A 135 7.79 -3.90 -15.23
C TYR A 135 6.29 -3.79 -15.43
N GLY A 136 5.50 -3.96 -14.36
CA GLY A 136 4.05 -3.92 -14.40
C GLY A 136 3.43 -5.30 -14.56
N SER A 137 2.24 -5.38 -15.14
CA SER A 137 1.51 -6.64 -15.31
C SER A 137 0.77 -6.66 -16.62
N ALA A 138 1.00 -7.68 -17.44
CA ALA A 138 0.23 -7.90 -18.66
C ALA A 138 -1.18 -8.40 -18.31
N LYS A 139 -2.17 -8.13 -19.18
CA LYS A 139 -3.50 -8.74 -19.04
C LYS A 139 -3.42 -10.24 -19.33
N LEU A 140 -4.33 -11.01 -18.74
CA LEU A 140 -4.44 -12.45 -18.99
C LEU A 140 -4.63 -12.76 -20.49
N THR A 141 -5.32 -11.89 -21.22
CA THR A 141 -5.51 -12.01 -22.68
C THR A 141 -4.24 -11.79 -23.48
N ASP A 142 -3.29 -10.99 -22.98
CA ASP A 142 -2.02 -10.71 -23.66
C ASP A 142 -0.95 -11.77 -23.37
N PHE A 143 -1.05 -12.45 -22.23
CA PHE A 143 -0.17 -13.55 -21.85
C PHE A 143 -0.97 -14.64 -21.12
N PRO A 144 -1.60 -15.57 -21.86
CA PRO A 144 -2.47 -16.60 -21.28
C PRO A 144 -1.76 -17.52 -20.28
N TYR A 145 -2.52 -18.06 -19.33
CA TYR A 145 -2.02 -19.03 -18.36
C TYR A 145 -1.99 -20.44 -18.96
N ASP A 146 -0.86 -21.14 -18.81
CA ASP A 146 -0.74 -22.57 -19.10
C ASP A 146 -0.21 -23.28 -17.85
N TYR A 147 -1.06 -24.11 -17.22
CA TYR A 147 -0.66 -24.84 -16.02
C TYR A 147 0.48 -25.84 -16.28
N ARG A 148 0.73 -26.21 -17.54
CA ARG A 148 1.76 -27.18 -17.93
C ARG A 148 3.11 -26.53 -18.21
N ASN A 149 3.18 -25.20 -18.30
CA ASN A 149 4.38 -24.49 -18.75
C ASN A 149 4.57 -23.16 -18.00
N CYS A 150 5.79 -22.92 -17.51
CA CYS A 150 6.21 -21.62 -16.97
C CYS A 150 7.54 -21.11 -17.57
N VAL A 151 8.06 -21.77 -18.61
CA VAL A 151 9.32 -21.39 -19.28
C VAL A 151 9.12 -20.33 -20.36
N ASN A 152 7.90 -20.19 -20.89
CA ASN A 152 7.60 -19.16 -21.89
C ASN A 152 7.88 -17.76 -21.33
N ASN A 153 8.66 -16.97 -22.06
CA ASN A 153 8.98 -15.60 -21.68
C ASN A 153 8.06 -14.58 -22.39
N PRO A 154 7.67 -13.48 -21.73
CA PRO A 154 6.94 -12.41 -22.38
C PRO A 154 7.74 -11.77 -23.53
N THR A 155 7.09 -11.49 -24.66
CA THR A 155 7.71 -10.76 -25.76
C THR A 155 7.83 -9.26 -25.43
N ASN A 156 8.63 -8.52 -26.20
CA ASN A 156 8.73 -7.06 -26.05
C ASN A 156 7.37 -6.34 -26.15
N TYR A 157 6.46 -6.88 -26.95
CA TYR A 157 5.09 -6.38 -27.07
C TYR A 157 4.28 -6.59 -25.78
N VAL A 158 4.42 -7.75 -25.13
CA VAL A 158 3.76 -8.01 -23.84
C VAL A 158 4.34 -7.10 -22.76
N TYR A 159 5.66 -6.89 -22.74
CA TYR A 159 6.30 -5.93 -21.83
C TYR A 159 5.82 -4.49 -22.02
N SER A 160 5.67 -4.04 -23.27
CA SER A 160 5.20 -2.67 -23.55
C SER A 160 3.78 -2.43 -23.03
N LYS A 161 2.90 -3.43 -23.13
CA LYS A 161 1.57 -3.39 -22.50
C LYS A 161 1.64 -3.43 -20.98
N ALA A 162 2.45 -4.32 -20.41
CA ALA A 162 2.60 -4.47 -18.96
C ALA A 162 3.05 -3.16 -18.28
N LYS A 163 3.93 -2.39 -18.93
CA LYS A 163 4.47 -1.11 -18.43
C LYS A 163 3.39 -0.09 -18.05
N ASN A 164 2.23 -0.14 -18.70
CA ASN A 164 1.09 0.76 -18.42
C ASN A 164 0.32 0.37 -17.15
N HIS A 165 0.63 -0.78 -16.56
CA HIS A 165 -0.09 -1.36 -15.43
C HIS A 165 0.82 -1.60 -14.22
N LYS A 166 1.86 -0.78 -14.05
CA LYS A 166 2.71 -0.78 -12.85
C LYS A 166 1.91 -0.42 -11.60
N ILE A 167 2.17 -1.13 -10.50
CA ILE A 167 1.75 -0.71 -9.17
C ILE A 167 2.56 0.52 -8.74
N GLN A 168 1.99 1.37 -7.89
CA GLN A 168 2.68 2.54 -7.36
C GLN A 168 3.80 2.12 -6.41
N THR A 169 3.47 1.25 -5.45
CA THR A 169 4.42 0.70 -4.47
C THR A 169 3.83 -0.55 -3.81
N PHE A 170 4.62 -1.19 -2.97
CA PHE A 170 4.22 -2.29 -2.12
C PHE A 170 5.05 -2.25 -0.83
N GLU A 171 4.49 -2.76 0.25
CA GLU A 171 5.11 -2.70 1.58
C GLU A 171 4.81 -4.00 2.33
N ARG A 172 5.72 -4.43 3.20
CA ARG A 172 5.43 -5.51 4.15
C ARG A 172 4.69 -4.95 5.37
N LEU A 173 3.75 -5.72 5.92
CA LEU A 173 2.94 -5.28 7.07
C LEU A 173 3.57 -5.66 8.42
N ALA A 174 4.56 -6.54 8.45
CA ALA A 174 5.18 -7.04 9.67
C ALA A 174 6.68 -7.29 9.48
N LYS A 175 7.40 -7.42 10.60
CA LYS A 175 8.74 -8.03 10.62
C LYS A 175 8.60 -9.54 10.62
N TRP A 176 9.60 -10.22 10.09
CA TRP A 176 9.66 -11.67 10.00
C TRP A 176 9.49 -12.35 11.36
N ASN A 177 10.20 -11.87 12.38
CA ASN A 177 10.22 -12.43 13.74
C ASN A 177 9.27 -11.71 14.71
N ASN A 178 8.61 -10.63 14.27
CA ASN A 178 7.71 -9.86 15.13
C ASN A 178 6.49 -9.34 14.35
N PRO A 179 5.45 -10.16 14.16
CA PRO A 179 4.19 -9.77 13.52
C PRO A 179 3.30 -8.92 14.43
N TYR A 180 3.87 -8.06 15.27
CA TYR A 180 3.11 -7.17 16.15
C TYR A 180 2.07 -6.36 15.36
N ASN A 181 0.83 -6.43 15.84
CA ASN A 181 -0.37 -5.82 15.27
C ASN A 181 -0.62 -6.17 13.78
N LEU A 182 -0.19 -7.36 13.32
CA LEU A 182 -0.38 -7.77 11.93
C LEU A 182 -1.87 -7.77 11.55
N THR A 183 -2.74 -8.31 12.40
CA THR A 183 -4.19 -8.32 12.18
C THR A 183 -4.73 -6.91 11.92
N ASP A 184 -4.41 -5.94 12.78
CA ASP A 184 -4.91 -4.57 12.63
C ASP A 184 -4.33 -3.84 11.42
N LYS A 185 -3.07 -4.10 11.07
CA LYS A 185 -2.46 -3.56 9.84
C LYS A 185 -3.12 -4.13 8.59
N VAL A 186 -3.45 -5.43 8.57
CA VAL A 186 -4.21 -6.04 7.45
C VAL A 186 -5.61 -5.44 7.37
N LYS A 187 -6.34 -5.33 8.49
CA LYS A 187 -7.65 -4.67 8.53
C LYS A 187 -7.58 -3.25 7.97
N LYS A 188 -6.57 -2.49 8.38
CA LYS A 188 -6.36 -1.12 7.92
C LYS A 188 -6.07 -1.05 6.43
N ALA A 189 -5.22 -1.93 5.89
CA ALA A 189 -4.96 -1.99 4.46
C ALA A 189 -6.24 -2.26 3.66
N ILE A 190 -7.03 -3.25 4.11
CA ILE A 190 -8.30 -3.63 3.49
C ILE A 190 -9.33 -2.50 3.56
N SER A 191 -9.49 -1.83 4.71
CA SER A 191 -10.41 -0.71 4.88
C SER A 191 -9.99 0.53 4.08
N ASN A 192 -8.70 0.65 3.73
CA ASN A 192 -8.16 1.66 2.80
C ASN A 192 -8.21 1.19 1.33
N LYS A 193 -8.96 0.14 1.04
CA LYS A 193 -9.15 -0.46 -0.28
C LYS A 193 -7.89 -0.99 -0.96
N ASN A 194 -6.89 -1.42 -0.18
CA ASN A 194 -5.69 -2.05 -0.70
C ASN A 194 -5.72 -3.56 -0.41
N PRO A 195 -5.65 -4.43 -1.43
CA PRO A 195 -5.58 -5.88 -1.21
C PRO A 195 -4.24 -6.28 -0.58
N VAL A 196 -4.27 -7.34 0.23
CA VAL A 196 -3.08 -7.86 0.91
C VAL A 196 -2.78 -9.27 0.42
N VAL A 197 -1.59 -9.48 -0.14
CA VAL A 197 -1.09 -10.81 -0.51
C VAL A 197 -0.41 -11.42 0.70
N ILE A 198 -0.80 -12.65 1.05
CA ILE A 198 -0.33 -13.35 2.25
C ILE A 198 0.36 -14.66 1.89
N GLY A 199 1.31 -15.05 2.72
CA GLY A 199 1.97 -16.34 2.69
C GLY A 199 1.59 -17.22 3.87
N LEU A 200 0.75 -18.22 3.63
CA LEU A 200 0.39 -19.24 4.61
C LEU A 200 1.51 -20.28 4.70
N PHE A 201 2.04 -20.50 5.90
CA PHE A 201 3.23 -21.29 6.17
C PHE A 201 2.93 -22.58 6.92
N ARG A 202 3.70 -23.63 6.59
CA ARG A 202 3.74 -24.93 7.29
C ARG A 202 2.36 -25.52 7.54
N PHE A 203 1.54 -25.61 6.51
CA PHE A 203 0.28 -26.34 6.55
C PHE A 203 0.37 -27.64 5.74
N SER A 204 -0.57 -28.55 5.95
CA SER A 204 -0.69 -29.80 5.18
C SER A 204 -2.00 -29.89 4.39
N SER A 205 -3.03 -29.14 4.80
CA SER A 205 -4.33 -29.13 4.15
C SER A 205 -5.02 -27.76 4.20
N LEU A 206 -5.65 -27.38 3.10
CA LEU A 206 -6.61 -26.27 3.01
C LEU A 206 -8.02 -26.86 2.89
N LYS A 207 -8.63 -27.22 4.01
CA LYS A 207 -10.04 -27.65 4.11
C LYS A 207 -10.83 -26.65 4.93
N THR A 208 -12.09 -26.46 4.61
CA THR A 208 -12.99 -25.58 5.36
C THR A 208 -14.02 -26.38 6.14
N ASP A 209 -14.46 -25.83 7.26
CA ASP A 209 -15.60 -26.32 8.00
C ASP A 209 -16.94 -25.94 7.32
N VAL A 210 -18.04 -26.34 7.93
CA VAL A 210 -19.41 -26.03 7.44
C VAL A 210 -19.69 -24.52 7.37
N ASN A 211 -18.93 -23.70 8.09
CA ASN A 211 -19.05 -22.24 8.10
C ASN A 211 -18.12 -21.56 7.08
N ASN A 212 -17.46 -22.35 6.22
CA ASN A 212 -16.47 -21.91 5.25
C ASN A 212 -15.23 -21.25 5.91
N VAL A 213 -14.87 -21.70 7.11
CA VAL A 213 -13.68 -21.28 7.85
C VAL A 213 -12.62 -22.36 7.70
N TRP A 214 -11.38 -21.98 7.43
CA TRP A 214 -10.28 -22.92 7.34
C TRP A 214 -10.07 -23.67 8.65
N ILE A 215 -9.88 -24.98 8.53
CA ILE A 215 -9.48 -25.86 9.62
C ILE A 215 -7.94 -25.91 9.61
N PRO A 216 -7.26 -25.27 10.58
CA PRO A 216 -5.80 -25.18 10.58
C PRO A 216 -5.15 -26.55 10.61
N SER A 217 -4.00 -26.66 9.95
CA SER A 217 -3.21 -27.88 9.92
C SER A 217 -1.73 -27.54 9.94
N THR A 218 -0.90 -28.48 10.40
CA THR A 218 0.55 -28.36 10.40
C THR A 218 1.14 -29.25 9.31
N GLY A 219 2.17 -28.77 8.61
CA GLY A 219 2.84 -29.49 7.53
C GLY A 219 4.04 -28.72 6.99
N THR A 220 4.41 -29.00 5.74
CA THR A 220 5.60 -28.42 5.08
C THR A 220 5.27 -27.50 3.91
N TYR A 221 3.99 -27.35 3.55
CA TYR A 221 3.59 -26.55 2.40
C TYR A 221 3.55 -25.05 2.68
N GLY A 222 3.76 -24.29 1.61
CA GLY A 222 3.65 -22.85 1.55
C GLY A 222 2.67 -22.44 0.45
N HIS A 223 1.74 -21.53 0.75
CA HIS A 223 0.75 -21.09 -0.23
C HIS A 223 0.51 -19.59 -0.18
N ALA A 224 0.42 -18.97 -1.37
CA ALA A 224 0.15 -17.55 -1.52
C ALA A 224 -1.32 -17.32 -1.87
N MET A 225 -1.97 -16.39 -1.17
CA MET A 225 -3.39 -16.04 -1.36
C MET A 225 -3.61 -14.55 -1.13
N VAL A 226 -4.85 -14.07 -1.30
CA VAL A 226 -5.18 -12.65 -1.15
C VAL A 226 -6.24 -12.46 -0.07
N VAL A 227 -5.96 -11.67 0.96
CA VAL A 227 -6.99 -11.18 1.86
C VAL A 227 -7.82 -10.14 1.11
N VAL A 228 -9.13 -10.34 1.08
CA VAL A 228 -10.10 -9.48 0.40
C VAL A 228 -11.12 -8.89 1.35
N GLY A 229 -11.12 -9.25 2.63
CA GLY A 229 -12.07 -8.71 3.58
C GLY A 229 -11.75 -9.11 5.00
N TYR A 230 -12.47 -8.51 5.94
CA TYR A 230 -12.48 -8.93 7.34
C TYR A 230 -13.85 -8.69 7.95
N ASP A 231 -14.16 -9.48 8.98
CA ASP A 231 -15.37 -9.33 9.79
C ASP A 231 -15.04 -9.76 11.22
N ASN A 232 -15.15 -8.82 12.17
CA ASN A 232 -14.86 -9.05 13.59
C ASN A 232 -15.85 -10.03 14.24
N ASN A 233 -17.03 -10.24 13.67
CA ASN A 233 -18.05 -11.14 14.20
C ASN A 233 -17.98 -12.54 13.57
N LYS A 234 -17.38 -12.68 12.39
CA LYS A 234 -17.27 -13.98 11.70
C LYS A 234 -16.36 -14.92 12.49
N SER A 235 -16.98 -15.89 13.16
CA SER A 235 -16.30 -16.94 13.94
C SER A 235 -15.35 -16.40 15.03
N GLY A 236 -15.75 -15.29 15.67
CA GLY A 236 -14.92 -14.59 16.67
C GLY A 236 -13.86 -13.66 16.07
N GLY A 237 -13.96 -13.36 14.76
CA GLY A 237 -13.05 -12.48 14.04
C GLY A 237 -12.26 -13.23 12.98
N SER A 238 -12.52 -12.93 11.71
CA SER A 238 -11.87 -13.61 10.58
C SER A 238 -11.55 -12.68 9.41
N PHE A 239 -10.57 -13.08 8.61
CA PHE A 239 -10.25 -12.52 7.30
C PHE A 239 -10.90 -13.36 6.20
N GLU A 240 -11.53 -12.71 5.21
CA GLU A 240 -11.99 -13.37 3.98
C GLU A 240 -10.82 -13.40 2.98
N VAL A 241 -10.54 -14.57 2.43
CA VAL A 241 -9.38 -14.84 1.59
C VAL A 241 -9.85 -15.44 0.26
N MET A 242 -9.31 -14.89 -0.83
CA MET A 242 -9.45 -15.41 -2.18
C MET A 242 -8.34 -16.44 -2.45
N ASN A 243 -8.73 -17.65 -2.84
CA ASN A 243 -7.81 -18.71 -3.26
C ASN A 243 -7.71 -18.78 -4.80
N SER A 244 -6.78 -19.58 -5.30
CA SER A 244 -6.49 -19.81 -6.72
C SER A 244 -6.76 -21.25 -7.17
N TRP A 245 -7.73 -21.91 -6.54
CA TRP A 245 -8.13 -23.30 -6.81
C TRP A 245 -9.53 -23.39 -7.45
N GLY A 246 -9.94 -22.34 -8.16
CA GLY A 246 -11.23 -22.25 -8.84
C GLY A 246 -12.41 -22.00 -7.92
N THR A 247 -13.59 -21.85 -8.53
CA THR A 247 -14.84 -21.52 -7.83
C THR A 247 -15.43 -22.66 -7.01
N LYS A 248 -15.03 -23.90 -7.28
CA LYS A 248 -15.50 -25.08 -6.52
C LYS A 248 -14.88 -25.18 -5.12
N PHE A 249 -13.76 -24.51 -4.88
CA PHE A 249 -13.13 -24.48 -3.56
C PHE A 249 -13.88 -23.55 -2.60
N GLY A 250 -14.12 -24.02 -1.36
CA GLY A 250 -14.80 -23.23 -0.33
C GLY A 250 -16.15 -22.69 -0.81
N LYS A 251 -16.41 -21.40 -0.57
CA LYS A 251 -17.60 -20.71 -1.10
C LYS A 251 -17.20 -19.84 -2.29
N ASN A 252 -17.39 -20.37 -3.49
CA ASN A 252 -17.09 -19.69 -4.77
C ASN A 252 -15.61 -19.29 -4.92
N GLY A 253 -14.68 -20.08 -4.38
CA GLY A 253 -13.23 -19.80 -4.38
C GLY A 253 -12.74 -18.91 -3.23
N PHE A 254 -13.63 -18.57 -2.28
CA PHE A 254 -13.32 -17.77 -1.09
C PHE A 254 -13.55 -18.56 0.19
N PHE A 255 -12.78 -18.25 1.22
CA PHE A 255 -12.89 -18.87 2.55
C PHE A 255 -12.44 -17.90 3.64
N TRP A 256 -12.62 -18.28 4.90
CA TRP A 256 -12.27 -17.46 6.05
C TRP A 256 -11.11 -18.05 6.85
N ILE A 257 -10.22 -17.19 7.35
CA ILE A 257 -9.16 -17.55 8.31
C ILE A 257 -9.40 -16.74 9.58
N LYS A 258 -9.52 -17.40 10.74
CA LYS A 258 -9.66 -16.69 12.03
C LYS A 258 -8.43 -15.84 12.32
N TYR A 259 -8.58 -14.71 13.01
CA TYR A 259 -7.45 -13.85 13.36
C TYR A 259 -6.35 -14.60 14.12
N SER A 260 -6.72 -15.47 15.06
CA SER A 260 -5.77 -16.30 15.82
C SER A 260 -4.97 -17.27 14.95
N ASP A 261 -5.59 -17.85 13.92
CA ASP A 261 -4.92 -18.78 13.00
C ASP A 261 -4.07 -18.04 11.98
N PHE A 262 -4.52 -16.85 11.58
CA PHE A 262 -3.79 -15.93 10.73
C PHE A 262 -2.47 -15.52 11.38
N GLU A 263 -2.51 -15.03 12.64
CA GLU A 263 -1.32 -14.63 13.39
C GLU A 263 -0.34 -15.79 13.61
N ARG A 264 -0.86 -17.01 13.78
CA ARG A 264 -0.04 -18.20 14.01
C ARG A 264 0.67 -18.72 12.75
N GLN A 265 0.01 -18.67 11.58
CA GLN A 265 0.48 -19.39 10.38
C GLN A 265 0.69 -18.52 9.14
N VAL A 266 0.28 -17.26 9.13
CA VAL A 266 0.67 -16.33 8.07
C VAL A 266 2.04 -15.76 8.39
N LYS A 267 3.04 -16.15 7.59
CA LYS A 267 4.43 -15.77 7.81
C LYS A 267 4.82 -14.48 7.09
N THR A 268 4.20 -14.20 5.95
CA THR A 268 4.45 -12.98 5.18
C THR A 268 3.13 -12.32 4.77
N ALA A 269 3.11 -10.99 4.77
CA ALA A 269 1.97 -10.20 4.34
C ALA A 269 2.46 -8.91 3.68
N TYR A 270 1.96 -8.62 2.48
CA TYR A 270 2.33 -7.45 1.68
C TYR A 270 1.08 -6.72 1.22
N VAL A 271 1.03 -5.42 1.48
CA VAL A 271 0.01 -4.55 0.91
C VAL A 271 0.44 -4.10 -0.47
N LEU A 272 -0.45 -4.27 -1.46
CA LEU A 272 -0.24 -3.79 -2.82
C LEU A 272 -0.94 -2.45 -2.99
N VAL A 273 -0.21 -1.45 -3.51
CA VAL A 273 -0.73 -0.10 -3.75
C VAL A 273 -0.71 0.24 -5.23
N ASP A 274 -1.88 0.42 -5.82
CA ASP A 274 -1.99 0.86 -7.21
C ASP A 274 -1.98 2.40 -7.32
N LYS A 275 -1.71 2.90 -8.53
CA LYS A 275 -1.74 4.33 -8.85
C LYS A 275 -3.18 4.83 -8.82
N THR A 276 -3.62 5.39 -7.70
CA THR A 276 -4.90 6.09 -7.64
C THR A 276 -4.77 7.44 -8.33
N ASP A 277 -5.59 7.71 -9.34
CA ASP A 277 -5.89 9.08 -9.70
C ASP A 277 -6.77 9.62 -8.55
N GLU A 278 -6.39 10.72 -7.92
CA GLU A 278 -7.17 11.29 -6.82
C GLU A 278 -8.52 11.76 -7.37
N ILE A 279 -9.52 10.88 -7.29
CA ILE A 279 -10.90 11.24 -7.56
C ILE A 279 -11.35 12.06 -6.35
N GLU A 280 -11.56 13.35 -6.57
CA GLU A 280 -12.23 14.24 -5.63
C GLU A 280 -13.61 13.65 -5.32
N ASP A 281 -13.87 13.31 -4.05
CA ASP A 281 -15.25 13.15 -3.56
C ASP A 281 -15.92 14.52 -3.66
N ASN A 282 -16.52 14.82 -4.82
CA ASN A 282 -17.45 15.92 -5.00
C ASN A 282 -18.81 15.53 -4.42
N ASN A 283 -18.85 15.28 -3.12
CA ASN A 283 -20.10 15.20 -2.37
C ASN A 283 -20.10 16.33 -1.34
N ASP A 284 -20.31 17.55 -1.84
CA ASP A 284 -20.90 18.63 -1.07
C ASP A 284 -21.79 19.47 -2.00
N ASN A 285 -23.09 19.38 -1.74
CA ASN A 285 -24.16 20.33 -2.07
C ASN A 285 -24.37 20.73 -3.54
N ASN A 286 -25.36 20.09 -4.18
CA ASN A 286 -26.31 20.81 -5.02
C ASN A 286 -27.70 20.16 -4.92
N ASN A 287 -28.41 20.52 -3.85
CA ASN A 287 -29.87 20.55 -3.89
C ASN A 287 -30.31 21.80 -4.68
N ASN A 288 -31.38 21.65 -5.45
CA ASN A 288 -32.16 22.65 -6.18
C ASN A 288 -31.64 23.06 -7.58
N ASN A 289 -32.16 22.42 -8.63
CA ASN A 289 -33.37 22.95 -9.29
C ASN A 289 -33.85 22.02 -10.41
N ASN A 290 -35.15 21.72 -10.36
CA ASN A 290 -35.94 21.27 -11.51
C ASN A 290 -35.84 22.30 -12.64
N ASN A 291 -35.61 21.84 -13.86
CA ASN A 291 -36.48 22.17 -14.99
C ASN A 291 -36.23 21.25 -16.19
N ASN A 292 -37.34 20.71 -16.70
CA ASN A 292 -37.45 20.02 -17.97
C ASN A 292 -36.94 20.90 -19.12
N ASN A 293 -36.17 20.31 -20.04
CA ASN A 293 -36.45 20.42 -21.47
C ASN A 293 -35.69 19.36 -22.26
N ASN A 294 -36.46 18.56 -22.99
CA ASN A 294 -36.00 17.72 -24.08
C ASN A 294 -35.30 18.57 -25.15
N ASN A 295 -34.12 18.16 -25.59
CA ASN A 295 -33.77 18.16 -27.01
C ASN A 295 -32.56 17.26 -27.28
N ASN A 296 -32.79 16.26 -28.13
CA ASN A 296 -31.77 15.46 -28.78
C ASN A 296 -30.89 16.38 -29.63
N ASN A 297 -29.57 16.31 -29.42
CA ASN A 297 -28.58 16.45 -30.47
C ASN A 297 -27.28 15.77 -30.06
N ASN A 298 -27.00 14.65 -30.73
CA ASN A 298 -25.73 13.96 -30.70
C ASN A 298 -24.66 14.86 -31.33
N ASN A 299 -23.70 15.31 -30.52
CA ASN A 299 -22.35 15.68 -30.93
C ASN A 299 -21.45 15.82 -29.68
N ASN A 300 -21.07 14.70 -29.07
CA ASN A 300 -20.08 14.68 -27.99
C ASN A 300 -18.67 14.55 -28.56
N ASN A 301 -18.12 15.66 -29.04
CA ASN A 301 -16.68 15.88 -29.02
C ASN A 301 -16.28 16.17 -27.57
N ASN A 302 -16.06 15.13 -26.78
CA ASN A 302 -15.50 15.25 -25.43
C ASN A 302 -14.00 15.58 -25.50
N ASN A 303 -13.67 16.83 -25.82
CA ASN A 303 -12.41 17.43 -25.41
C ASN A 303 -12.47 17.64 -23.89
N ASN A 304 -12.18 16.57 -23.14
CA ASN A 304 -11.96 16.67 -21.70
C ASN A 304 -10.70 17.52 -21.47
N ASN A 305 -10.89 18.82 -21.26
CA ASN A 305 -9.86 19.70 -20.70
C ASN A 305 -9.56 19.24 -19.27
N TYR A 306 -8.65 18.27 -19.13
CA TYR A 306 -8.13 17.84 -17.84
C TYR A 306 -7.41 19.02 -17.18
N THR A 307 -8.10 19.70 -16.27
CA THR A 307 -7.49 20.70 -15.41
C THR A 307 -6.71 19.94 -14.33
N TYR A 308 -5.39 19.83 -14.52
CA TYR A 308 -4.50 19.23 -13.52
C TYR A 308 -4.42 20.15 -12.30
N ASN A 309 -4.98 19.70 -11.17
CA ASN A 309 -4.85 20.38 -9.89
C ASN A 309 -4.09 19.45 -8.91
N ASN A 310 -2.82 19.74 -8.65
CA ASN A 310 -2.10 19.08 -7.55
C ASN A 310 -2.54 19.75 -6.23
N LYS A 311 -3.15 18.98 -5.33
CA LYS A 311 -3.52 19.44 -3.98
C LYS A 311 -2.69 18.69 -2.94
N LEU A 312 -2.18 19.37 -1.92
CA LEU A 312 -1.48 18.72 -0.80
C LEU A 312 -1.83 19.45 0.50
N GLY A 313 -1.87 18.76 1.62
CA GLY A 313 -2.25 19.34 2.90
C GLY A 313 -2.12 18.32 4.02
N GLY A 314 -1.81 18.83 5.19
CA GLY A 314 -1.55 18.03 6.38
C GLY A 314 -1.40 18.91 7.60
N GLU A 315 -1.43 18.27 8.76
CA GLU A 315 -1.28 18.88 10.07
C GLU A 315 -0.22 18.10 10.85
N LEU A 316 0.75 18.81 11.43
CA LEU A 316 1.81 18.27 12.26
C LEU A 316 1.61 18.74 13.70
N THR A 317 1.81 17.84 14.66
CA THR A 317 1.85 18.17 16.09
C THR A 317 3.15 17.69 16.69
N LEU A 318 3.84 18.54 17.44
CA LEU A 318 5.02 18.13 18.22
C LEU A 318 4.59 17.80 19.64
N LYS A 319 5.01 16.64 20.14
CA LYS A 319 4.76 16.22 21.53
C LYS A 319 6.04 15.77 22.21
N LEU A 320 6.22 16.17 23.46
CA LEU A 320 7.27 15.70 24.35
C LEU A 320 7.07 14.21 24.67
N GLY A 321 8.12 13.58 25.22
CA GLY A 321 8.10 12.17 25.64
C GLY A 321 7.01 11.82 26.65
N ASP A 322 6.60 12.79 27.46
CA ASP A 322 5.51 12.69 28.43
C ASP A 322 4.09 12.86 27.82
N GLY A 323 4.01 13.12 26.50
CA GLY A 323 2.76 13.31 25.75
C GLY A 323 2.25 14.75 25.68
N ASN A 324 2.88 15.71 26.39
CA ASN A 324 2.49 17.12 26.35
C ASN A 324 2.83 17.78 25.00
N ASN A 325 1.97 18.68 24.53
CA ASN A 325 2.20 19.41 23.28
C ASN A 325 3.36 20.40 23.44
N MET A 326 4.25 20.45 22.44
CA MET A 326 5.24 21.53 22.32
C MET A 326 4.56 22.74 21.68
N PRO A 327 4.47 23.90 22.36
CA PRO A 327 3.81 25.07 21.81
C PRO A 327 4.65 25.66 20.66
N ILE A 328 3.96 26.05 19.59
CA ILE A 328 4.58 26.57 18.36
C ILE A 328 3.94 27.90 17.96
N LYS A 329 4.62 28.63 17.07
CA LYS A 329 4.04 29.75 16.33
C LYS A 329 4.50 29.75 14.89
N LEU A 330 3.67 30.27 13.99
CA LEU A 330 4.08 30.58 12.63
C LEU A 330 5.21 31.62 12.66
N ALA A 331 6.30 31.39 11.92
CA ALA A 331 7.43 32.30 11.92
C ALA A 331 7.11 33.62 11.18
N ASP A 332 7.70 34.74 11.63
CA ASP A 332 7.44 36.06 11.07
C ASP A 332 7.80 36.12 9.58
N GLY A 333 6.84 36.37 8.69
CA GLY A 333 7.08 36.40 7.25
C GLY A 333 7.05 35.02 6.57
N ALA A 334 6.43 34.01 7.18
CA ALA A 334 6.11 32.74 6.54
C ALA A 334 5.12 32.86 5.34
N THR A 335 4.66 34.07 5.02
CA THR A 335 3.79 34.37 3.87
C THR A 335 4.58 34.95 2.68
N ARG A 336 4.47 34.29 1.53
CA ARG A 336 4.70 34.74 0.12
C ARG A 336 6.08 34.51 -0.53
N ASN A 337 5.97 33.97 -1.76
CA ASN A 337 6.95 33.81 -2.85
C ASN A 337 8.32 33.19 -2.52
N PHE A 338 8.44 31.88 -2.76
CA PHE A 338 9.72 31.19 -2.87
C PHE A 338 10.49 31.63 -4.12
N ASN A 339 11.11 32.82 -4.08
CA ASN A 339 12.15 33.21 -5.04
C ASN A 339 13.52 33.08 -4.36
N ILE A 340 14.54 32.72 -5.14
CA ILE A 340 15.93 32.61 -4.68
C ILE A 340 16.42 34.02 -4.32
N VAL A 341 16.39 34.35 -3.03
CA VAL A 341 17.04 35.53 -2.45
C VAL A 341 17.64 35.14 -1.09
N LYS A 342 18.72 35.83 -0.70
CA LYS A 342 19.61 35.57 0.45
C LYS A 342 18.83 35.19 1.74
N ALA A 343 19.16 34.05 2.36
CA ALA A 343 18.88 33.53 3.72
C ALA A 343 18.04 34.42 4.68
N THR A 344 17.08 33.99 5.52
CA THR A 344 16.79 32.68 6.16
C THR A 344 15.52 32.85 7.01
N LYS A 345 14.41 32.18 6.69
CA LYS A 345 13.26 32.06 7.61
C LYS A 345 12.71 30.65 7.58
N THR A 346 12.52 30.06 8.76
CA THR A 346 11.81 28.79 8.92
C THR A 346 10.31 29.00 8.73
N THR A 347 9.56 27.91 8.59
CA THR A 347 8.09 27.96 8.45
C THR A 347 7.44 28.17 9.83
N TYR A 348 7.88 27.39 10.82
CA TYR A 348 7.39 27.45 12.20
C TYR A 348 8.57 27.57 13.17
N LYS A 349 8.28 28.06 14.38
CA LYS A 349 9.23 28.10 15.50
C LYS A 349 8.58 27.53 16.75
N VAL A 350 9.32 26.68 17.46
CA VAL A 350 8.93 26.22 18.80
C VAL A 350 9.13 27.36 19.80
N ASN A 351 8.12 27.64 20.63
CA ASN A 351 8.12 28.83 21.48
C ASN A 351 9.06 28.73 22.70
N LYS A 352 9.35 27.51 23.15
CA LYS A 352 10.19 27.24 24.31
C LYS A 352 11.56 26.72 23.86
N THR A 353 12.58 27.02 24.65
CA THR A 353 13.89 26.36 24.62
C THR A 353 13.81 25.07 25.44
N TYR A 354 14.46 24.00 24.98
CA TYR A 354 14.51 22.71 25.68
C TYR A 354 15.95 22.32 26.00
N THR A 355 16.16 21.44 26.98
CA THR A 355 17.51 20.99 27.32
C THR A 355 17.96 19.84 26.42
N SER A 356 19.27 19.70 26.22
CA SER A 356 19.88 18.49 25.64
C SER A 356 19.31 17.21 26.29
N GLY A 357 19.13 16.15 25.50
CA GLY A 357 18.45 14.92 25.91
C GLY A 357 16.92 14.99 25.97
N THR A 358 16.29 16.14 25.72
CA THR A 358 14.82 16.21 25.62
C THR A 358 14.33 15.41 24.41
N GLN A 359 13.41 14.48 24.68
CA GLN A 359 12.81 13.60 23.68
C GLN A 359 11.45 14.10 23.21
N PHE A 360 11.19 14.04 21.90
CA PHE A 360 9.92 14.41 21.30
C PHE A 360 9.58 13.59 20.05
N ARG A 361 8.32 13.71 19.59
CA ARG A 361 7.81 13.11 18.35
C ARG A 361 7.05 14.12 17.53
N ILE A 362 6.97 13.87 16.23
CA ILE A 362 6.12 14.62 15.31
C ILE A 362 4.96 13.71 14.88
N TYR A 363 3.74 14.17 15.04
CA TYR A 363 2.55 13.47 14.58
C TYR A 363 2.02 14.13 13.30
N LEU A 364 2.01 13.43 12.17
CA LEU A 364 1.43 13.92 10.92
C LEU A 364 0.02 13.33 10.74
N ASN A 365 -0.97 14.20 10.74
CA ASN A 365 -2.34 13.91 10.33
C ASN A 365 -2.55 14.37 8.88
N THR A 366 -2.96 13.44 8.01
CA THR A 366 -3.25 13.76 6.62
C THR A 366 -4.47 12.99 6.11
N LYS A 367 -5.21 13.65 5.22
CA LYS A 367 -6.37 13.08 4.54
C LYS A 367 -6.01 12.34 3.25
N GLN A 368 -4.75 12.44 2.79
CA GLN A 368 -4.32 11.89 1.51
C GLN A 368 -3.02 11.09 1.62
N ARG A 369 -2.79 10.25 0.62
CA ARG A 369 -1.56 9.47 0.47
C ARG A 369 -0.42 10.36 -0.01
N GLY A 370 0.82 9.99 0.30
CA GLY A 370 2.00 10.73 -0.15
C GLY A 370 3.28 10.22 0.47
N TYR A 371 4.40 10.83 0.12
CA TYR A 371 5.73 10.52 0.64
C TYR A 371 6.11 11.52 1.73
N VAL A 372 6.68 11.04 2.83
CA VAL A 372 7.10 11.87 3.96
C VAL A 372 8.59 11.62 4.22
N TYR A 373 9.35 12.70 4.43
CA TYR A 373 10.75 12.66 4.83
C TYR A 373 11.01 13.64 5.97
N LEU A 374 11.92 13.30 6.86
CA LEU A 374 12.36 14.18 7.95
C LEU A 374 13.88 14.33 7.89
N ILE A 375 14.34 15.58 7.83
CA ILE A 375 15.76 15.95 7.79
C ILE A 375 16.05 16.82 9.02
N GLY A 376 17.08 16.48 9.79
CA GLY A 376 17.60 17.32 10.87
C GLY A 376 18.81 18.13 10.42
N TYR A 377 18.92 19.37 10.88
CA TYR A 377 20.08 20.24 10.70
C TYR A 377 20.49 20.88 12.02
N GLY A 378 21.73 20.64 12.44
CA GLY A 378 22.36 21.32 13.58
C GLY A 378 23.12 22.56 13.10
N SER A 379 22.81 23.75 13.62
CA SER A 379 23.52 24.96 13.18
C SER A 379 24.95 25.03 13.74
N SER A 380 25.18 24.44 14.91
CA SER A 380 26.47 24.47 15.63
C SER A 380 27.54 23.66 14.89
N ASP A 381 27.21 22.43 14.48
CA ASP A 381 28.12 21.51 13.79
C ASP A 381 27.91 21.47 12.25
N LYS A 382 26.85 22.12 11.76
CA LYS A 382 26.39 22.10 10.36
C LYS A 382 26.04 20.70 9.85
N SER A 383 25.75 19.75 10.73
CA SER A 383 25.35 18.40 10.33
C SER A 383 24.00 18.40 9.64
N VAL A 384 23.82 17.49 8.67
CA VAL A 384 22.55 17.26 7.97
C VAL A 384 22.27 15.78 8.00
N ASN A 385 21.21 15.38 8.71
CA ASN A 385 20.93 13.98 9.01
C ASN A 385 19.55 13.56 8.48
N LYS A 386 19.48 12.36 7.89
CA LYS A 386 18.20 11.71 7.57
C LYS A 386 17.60 11.16 8.87
N LEU A 387 16.47 11.69 9.29
CA LEU A 387 15.73 11.19 10.46
C LEU A 387 14.57 10.28 10.05
N TYR A 388 13.99 10.48 8.86
CA TYR A 388 12.95 9.61 8.30
C TYR A 388 13.02 9.57 6.75
N PRO A 389 12.82 8.41 6.09
CA PRO A 389 12.61 7.08 6.69
C PRO A 389 13.87 6.54 7.40
N PHE A 390 13.67 5.66 8.38
CA PHE A 390 14.71 4.97 9.14
C PHE A 390 14.30 3.51 9.39
N GLY A 391 15.23 2.66 9.83
CA GLY A 391 14.90 1.32 10.33
C GLY A 391 14.15 0.39 9.36
N GLY A 392 14.26 0.63 8.04
CA GLY A 392 13.54 -0.13 7.01
C GLY A 392 12.06 0.26 6.83
N PHE A 393 11.58 1.33 7.47
CA PHE A 393 10.23 1.85 7.23
C PHE A 393 10.10 2.54 5.87
N SER A 394 8.91 2.45 5.28
CA SER A 394 8.56 3.07 4.01
C SER A 394 8.49 4.59 4.11
N ASP A 395 8.97 5.28 3.07
CA ASP A 395 8.75 6.71 2.89
C ASP A 395 7.33 7.03 2.42
N PHE A 396 6.58 6.03 1.94
CA PHE A 396 5.23 6.20 1.44
C PHE A 396 4.19 5.99 2.53
N PHE A 397 3.27 6.94 2.64
CA PHE A 397 2.10 6.88 3.47
C PHE A 397 0.89 6.47 2.63
N ASN A 398 0.45 5.23 2.81
CA ASN A 398 -0.61 4.62 2.02
C ASN A 398 -2.03 4.73 2.63
N TYR A 399 -2.16 5.36 3.79
CA TYR A 399 -3.43 5.45 4.50
C TYR A 399 -4.06 6.83 4.31
N THR A 400 -5.39 6.90 4.28
CA THR A 400 -6.12 8.18 4.33
C THR A 400 -6.75 8.37 5.70
N ASN A 401 -7.05 9.62 6.06
CA ASN A 401 -7.67 9.98 7.35
C ASN A 401 -6.99 9.31 8.55
N SER A 402 -5.67 9.34 8.55
CA SER A 402 -4.86 8.58 9.49
C SER A 402 -3.73 9.44 9.99
N GLU A 403 -3.35 9.22 11.25
CA GLU A 403 -2.20 9.85 11.83
C GLU A 403 -1.02 8.88 11.89
N ILE A 404 0.17 9.44 11.70
CA ILE A 404 1.45 8.75 11.90
C ILE A 404 2.28 9.48 12.94
N ALA A 405 3.04 8.72 13.72
CA ALA A 405 4.16 9.25 14.50
C ALA A 405 5.44 9.15 13.67
N LEU A 406 6.24 10.22 13.69
CA LEU A 406 7.58 10.30 13.13
C LEU A 406 8.55 10.51 14.31
N PRO A 407 9.48 9.57 14.58
CA PRO A 407 9.83 8.43 13.74
C PRO A 407 8.81 7.27 13.83
N ASN A 408 8.34 6.93 15.04
CA ASN A 408 7.17 6.07 15.32
C ASN A 408 6.75 6.18 16.81
N GLU A 409 5.85 5.30 17.30
CA GLU A 409 5.43 5.25 18.73
C GLU A 409 6.44 4.62 19.70
N ASP A 410 7.52 4.00 19.20
CA ASP A 410 8.58 3.35 19.98
C ASP A 410 9.87 4.21 20.03
N TYR A 411 10.09 5.08 19.06
CA TYR A 411 11.28 5.91 18.91
C TYR A 411 10.96 7.39 19.14
N PHE A 412 11.93 8.12 19.68
CA PHE A 412 11.88 9.57 19.86
C PHE A 412 12.97 10.25 19.03
N ILE A 413 12.77 11.51 18.71
CA ILE A 413 13.84 12.42 18.31
C ILE A 413 14.36 13.04 19.61
N GLU A 414 15.68 13.08 19.75
CA GLU A 414 16.36 13.60 20.94
C GLU A 414 17.27 14.76 20.53
N PHE A 415 17.29 15.84 21.32
CA PHE A 415 18.25 16.91 21.14
C PHE A 415 19.65 16.44 21.50
N ASP A 416 20.64 16.79 20.69
CA ASP A 416 22.03 16.43 20.94
C ASP A 416 22.62 17.25 22.09
N ASN A 417 23.89 16.97 22.42
CA ASN A 417 24.60 17.65 23.50
C ASN A 417 25.26 18.96 23.03
N ASN A 418 24.89 19.51 21.87
CA ASN A 418 25.53 20.69 21.30
C ASN A 418 24.58 21.89 21.31
N PRO A 419 24.52 22.65 22.42
CA PRO A 419 23.63 23.79 22.57
C PRO A 419 23.62 24.66 21.32
N GLY A 420 22.42 24.99 20.84
CA GLY A 420 22.32 25.67 19.58
C GLY A 420 20.94 25.72 18.98
N ARG A 421 20.95 26.21 17.74
CA ARG A 421 19.77 26.34 16.90
C ARG A 421 19.69 25.13 15.97
N ASP A 422 18.59 24.41 16.04
CA ASP A 422 18.30 23.30 15.15
C ASP A 422 17.15 23.64 14.20
N ILE A 423 17.20 23.03 13.02
CA ILE A 423 16.13 23.10 12.04
C ILE A 423 15.73 21.69 11.64
N LEU A 424 14.46 21.35 11.90
CA LEU A 424 13.83 20.18 11.29
C LEU A 424 13.20 20.58 9.96
N CYS A 425 13.36 19.75 8.95
CA CYS A 425 12.68 19.90 7.67
C CYS A 425 11.82 18.67 7.41
N VAL A 426 10.49 18.86 7.43
CA VAL A 426 9.52 17.86 7.01
C VAL A 426 9.22 18.09 5.53
N LEU A 427 9.48 17.08 4.69
CA LEU A 427 9.10 17.09 3.28
C LEU A 427 7.87 16.22 3.11
N TYR A 428 6.73 16.81 2.71
CA TYR A 428 5.55 16.05 2.28
C TYR A 428 5.38 16.17 0.77
N SER A 429 5.31 15.04 0.06
CA SER A 429 5.39 15.01 -1.40
C SER A 429 4.35 14.08 -2.03
N LYS A 430 3.84 14.42 -3.22
CA LYS A 430 3.02 13.54 -4.06
C LYS A 430 3.83 12.48 -4.80
N GLU A 431 5.14 12.68 -4.91
CA GLU A 431 6.04 11.76 -5.60
C GLU A 431 7.24 11.38 -4.74
N LYS A 432 7.82 10.22 -5.04
CA LYS A 432 9.03 9.74 -4.37
C LYS A 432 10.18 10.69 -4.65
N LEU A 433 10.87 11.12 -3.59
CA LEU A 433 12.04 11.98 -3.68
C LEU A 433 13.31 11.14 -3.54
N ASN A 434 14.39 11.55 -4.23
CA ASN A 434 15.72 11.01 -3.96
C ASN A 434 16.28 11.72 -2.72
N ILE A 435 15.93 11.20 -1.54
CA ILE A 435 16.26 11.84 -0.27
C ILE A 435 17.77 11.92 -0.04
N ASP A 436 18.54 10.93 -0.49
CA ASP A 436 19.99 10.90 -0.29
C ASP A 436 20.68 11.98 -1.16
N ASP A 437 20.20 12.22 -2.39
CA ASP A 437 20.63 13.34 -3.22
C ASP A 437 20.25 14.70 -2.60
N ILE A 438 19.04 14.82 -2.05
CA ILE A 438 18.60 16.05 -1.36
C ILE A 438 19.49 16.33 -0.14
N ILE A 439 19.81 15.32 0.66
CA ILE A 439 20.69 15.44 1.83
C ILE A 439 22.10 15.82 1.41
N SER A 440 22.65 15.17 0.38
CA SER A 440 23.96 15.51 -0.16
C SER A 440 24.04 16.97 -0.58
N LYS A 441 23.05 17.44 -1.36
CA LYS A 441 22.96 18.86 -1.77
C LYS A 441 22.73 19.80 -0.59
N ALA A 442 21.95 19.39 0.41
CA ALA A 442 21.72 20.15 1.63
C ALA A 442 22.96 20.22 2.53
N LYS A 443 23.88 19.26 2.44
CA LYS A 443 25.13 19.21 3.21
C LYS A 443 26.24 20.01 2.53
N TYR A 444 26.42 19.85 1.22
CA TYR A 444 27.57 20.37 0.48
C TYR A 444 27.27 21.60 -0.40
N GLY A 445 25.99 21.99 -0.52
CA GLY A 445 25.59 23.14 -1.33
C GLY A 445 26.04 24.50 -0.78
N SER A 446 25.92 25.55 -1.60
CA SER A 446 26.19 26.92 -1.20
C SER A 446 24.95 27.63 -0.62
N GLY A 447 25.16 28.42 0.44
CA GLY A 447 24.12 29.14 1.19
C GLY A 447 23.72 28.44 2.49
N ASP A 448 22.69 28.95 3.15
CA ASP A 448 22.14 28.37 4.38
C ASP A 448 21.35 27.07 4.12
N PHE A 449 21.10 26.29 5.17
CA PHE A 449 20.40 25.01 5.09
C PHE A 449 19.04 25.09 4.36
N VAL A 450 18.20 26.08 4.69
CA VAL A 450 16.87 26.24 4.07
C VAL A 450 17.02 26.49 2.58
N SER A 451 17.94 27.38 2.18
CA SER A 451 18.23 27.65 0.77
C SER A 451 18.77 26.43 0.03
N ARG A 452 19.66 25.63 0.64
CA ARG A 452 20.23 24.43 0.02
C ARG A 452 19.15 23.35 -0.21
N VAL A 453 18.27 23.13 0.75
CA VAL A 453 17.12 22.21 0.59
C VAL A 453 16.19 22.72 -0.51
N LYS A 454 15.81 24.00 -0.52
CA LYS A 454 14.95 24.57 -1.58
C LYS A 454 15.57 24.42 -2.97
N LYS A 455 16.89 24.67 -3.11
CA LYS A 455 17.62 24.45 -4.36
C LYS A 455 17.60 22.98 -4.78
N ALA A 456 17.77 22.05 -3.84
CA ALA A 456 17.73 20.61 -4.10
C ALA A 456 16.35 20.13 -4.58
N LEU A 457 15.27 20.70 -4.04
CA LEU A 457 13.89 20.39 -4.46
C LEU A 457 13.53 21.07 -5.79
N SER A 458 14.17 22.18 -6.14
CA SER A 458 14.06 22.85 -7.44
C SER A 458 12.60 23.14 -7.81
N THR A 459 12.20 22.85 -9.05
CA THR A 459 10.85 23.10 -9.61
C THR A 459 9.75 22.20 -9.05
N LYS A 460 10.11 21.26 -8.16
CA LYS A 460 9.15 20.34 -7.53
C LYS A 460 8.32 20.99 -6.43
N MET A 461 8.76 22.12 -5.90
CA MET A 461 8.06 22.78 -4.79
C MET A 461 6.75 23.44 -5.23
N PHE A 462 5.74 23.37 -4.36
CA PHE A 462 4.60 24.28 -4.46
C PHE A 462 5.07 25.73 -4.33
N LYS A 463 4.54 26.61 -5.18
CA LYS A 463 4.85 28.04 -5.10
C LYS A 463 4.23 28.64 -3.84
N GLY A 464 4.79 29.74 -3.36
CA GLY A 464 4.29 30.41 -2.15
C GLY A 464 2.86 30.94 -2.30
N THR A 465 2.45 31.28 -3.54
CA THR A 465 1.07 31.65 -3.90
C THR A 465 0.09 30.50 -3.78
N ASP A 466 0.59 29.27 -3.89
CA ASP A 466 -0.22 28.06 -3.93
C ASP A 466 -0.43 27.50 -2.51
N LEU A 467 0.19 28.12 -1.49
CA LEU A 467 0.28 27.62 -0.12
C LEU A 467 -0.43 28.52 0.88
N LYS A 468 -1.12 27.90 1.83
CA LYS A 468 -1.69 28.53 3.02
C LYS A 468 -1.20 27.79 4.25
N PHE A 469 -0.68 28.51 5.24
CA PHE A 469 -0.26 27.99 6.53
C PHE A 469 -1.21 28.47 7.63
N ASN A 470 -1.38 27.65 8.67
CA ASN A 470 -2.13 28.04 9.86
C ASN A 470 -1.22 28.80 10.85
N LYS A 471 -1.78 29.73 11.63
CA LYS A 471 -1.00 30.57 12.56
C LYS A 471 -0.70 29.85 13.89
N ASP A 472 -1.63 29.04 14.36
CA ASP A 472 -1.67 28.54 15.74
C ASP A 472 -1.27 27.07 15.83
N LYS A 473 -1.24 26.36 14.70
CA LYS A 473 -0.79 24.97 14.58
C LYS A 473 0.01 24.75 13.31
N ILE A 474 0.87 23.73 13.28
CA ILE A 474 1.63 23.37 12.09
C ILE A 474 0.69 22.71 11.09
N ALA A 475 -0.03 23.50 10.30
CA ALA A 475 -0.93 22.98 9.28
C ALA A 475 -0.76 23.74 7.96
N PHE A 476 -1.01 23.04 6.86
CA PHE A 476 -0.89 23.63 5.53
C PHE A 476 -1.91 23.05 4.56
N SER A 477 -2.26 23.87 3.56
CA SER A 477 -2.95 23.45 2.35
C SER A 477 -2.25 24.06 1.15
N ALA A 478 -2.07 23.27 0.10
CA ALA A 478 -1.41 23.61 -1.13
C ALA A 478 -2.31 23.25 -2.32
N THR A 479 -2.42 24.11 -3.32
CA THR A 479 -3.15 23.81 -4.57
C THR A 479 -2.47 24.48 -5.73
N SER A 480 -1.99 23.71 -6.71
CA SER A 480 -1.28 24.21 -7.87
C SER A 480 -1.80 23.61 -9.16
N LYS A 481 -1.89 24.43 -10.22
CA LYS A 481 -2.14 23.97 -11.59
C LYS A 481 -0.88 23.41 -12.28
N SER A 482 0.30 23.62 -11.68
CA SER A 482 1.56 23.13 -12.26
C SER A 482 1.70 21.63 -12.04
N PRO A 483 1.91 20.82 -13.09
CA PRO A 483 2.21 19.40 -12.93
C PRO A 483 3.54 19.16 -12.22
N SER A 484 4.46 20.15 -12.20
CA SER A 484 5.75 20.04 -11.50
C SER A 484 5.62 20.20 -9.98
N ALA A 485 4.57 20.83 -9.47
CA ALA A 485 4.41 21.07 -8.04
C ALA A 485 4.00 19.77 -7.32
N LYS A 486 4.91 19.23 -6.52
CA LYS A 486 4.78 17.92 -5.86
C LYS A 486 5.06 17.95 -4.36
N VAL A 487 5.96 18.82 -3.90
CA VAL A 487 6.46 18.80 -2.52
C VAL A 487 6.25 20.11 -1.77
N VAL A 488 5.87 20.00 -0.50
CA VAL A 488 5.83 21.09 0.47
C VAL A 488 6.90 20.84 1.53
N PRO A 489 7.98 21.66 1.56
CA PRO A 489 8.93 21.64 2.66
C PRO A 489 8.46 22.50 3.83
N ILE A 490 8.49 21.96 5.04
CA ILE A 490 8.12 22.64 6.29
C ILE A 490 9.35 22.66 7.18
N PHE A 491 9.89 23.86 7.40
CA PHE A 491 11.06 24.06 8.25
C PHE A 491 10.60 24.49 9.64
N ILE A 492 11.05 23.79 10.68
CA ILE A 492 10.68 24.04 12.06
C ILE A 492 11.95 24.39 12.81
N GLU A 493 12.04 25.62 13.29
CA GLU A 493 13.16 26.09 14.12
C GLU A 493 12.94 25.69 15.58
N MET A 494 14.01 25.18 16.19
CA MET A 494 14.05 24.79 17.59
C MET A 494 15.36 25.32 18.19
N ASN A 495 15.30 25.77 19.45
CA ASN A 495 16.49 26.11 20.21
C ASN A 495 16.62 25.11 21.34
N HIS A 496 17.84 24.62 21.58
CA HIS A 496 18.14 23.81 22.74
C HIS A 496 19.41 24.30 23.46
N GLN A 497 19.49 24.05 24.77
CA GLN A 497 20.54 24.52 25.66
C GLN A 497 21.10 23.44 26.56
#